data_AF-A0A924LRZ8-F1
#
_entry.id   AF-A0A924LRZ8-F1
#
_cell.length_a   1.000
_cell.length_b   1.000
_cell.length_c   1.000
_cell.angle_alpha   90.00
_cell.angle_beta   90.00
_cell.angle_gamma   90.00
#
_symmetry.space_group_name_H-M   'P 1'
#
loop_
_entity.id
_entity.type
_entity.pdbx_description
1 polymer ?
#
loop_
_entity_poly.entity_id
_entity_poly.type
_entity_poly.pdbx_seq_one_letter_code
_entity_poly.pdbx_strand_id
1 'polypeptide(L)'
;MKKYLKIFILLLFNNLIFAQAAIKIAFGESINLGNIPQNISFGINSKSDKFLVVGNNINEFIFKKPGLYQTKVLETSLTIDVDEHGKIPENFVVNVDDSKIIFNQKSIKFSKPIRKNQETSGIILSIDVEIINFENKMVKMSTEIVKVSGIGSEIICSLNKKHQKLSSGVHTIQYYLSGKVSENAYLMFDFVNPNGTIQSISLLESIKD
;
A
#
# COMPACT_ATOMS: atom_id res chain seq x y z
N MET A 1 0.62 50.27 37.29
CA MET A 1 -0.12 50.52 36.02
C MET A 1 0.53 49.63 34.94
N LYS A 2 0.41 48.30 35.02
CA LYS A 2 -0.54 47.41 34.31
C LYS A 2 -0.69 47.68 32.80
N LYS A 3 -0.40 46.60 32.02
CA LYS A 3 -0.74 46.28 30.61
C LYS A 3 0.32 46.76 29.58
N TYR A 4 0.87 45.96 28.66
CA TYR A 4 0.37 44.79 27.95
C TYR A 4 1.53 43.85 27.54
N LEU A 5 1.58 42.65 28.11
CA LEU A 5 2.29 41.50 27.52
C LEU A 5 1.29 40.34 27.52
N LYS A 6 0.49 40.24 26.46
CA LYS A 6 -0.33 39.07 26.15
C LYS A 6 -0.52 38.97 24.64
N ILE A 7 0.48 38.39 23.99
CA ILE A 7 0.27 37.63 22.76
C ILE A 7 0.80 36.24 23.10
N PHE A 8 -0.01 35.47 23.81
CA PHE A 8 0.14 34.02 23.81
C PHE A 8 -0.85 33.54 22.76
N ILE A 9 -0.31 33.24 21.59
CA ILE A 9 -1.01 32.57 20.50
C ILE A 9 -1.48 31.23 21.06
N LEU A 10 -2.72 31.21 21.54
CA LEU A 10 -3.46 29.99 21.77
C LEU A 10 -4.05 29.55 20.42
N LEU A 11 -3.18 29.29 19.44
CA LEU A 11 -3.48 28.31 18.40
C LEU A 11 -3.27 26.94 19.05
N LEU A 12 -4.17 26.61 19.99
CA LEU A 12 -4.45 25.22 20.28
C LEU A 12 -4.95 24.65 18.96
N PHE A 13 -4.04 23.93 18.32
CA PHE A 13 -4.32 22.99 17.26
C PHE A 13 -5.54 22.17 17.68
N ASN A 14 -6.72 22.57 17.23
CA ASN A 14 -7.87 21.68 17.09
C ASN A 14 -7.62 20.70 15.93
N ASN A 15 -6.44 20.08 15.91
CA ASN A 15 -6.28 18.80 15.26
C ASN A 15 -6.71 17.77 16.30
N LEU A 16 -8.02 17.74 16.58
CA LEU A 16 -8.69 16.50 16.92
C LEU A 16 -8.44 15.59 15.72
N ILE A 17 -7.31 14.87 15.77
CA ILE A 17 -7.07 13.72 14.91
C ILE A 17 -8.04 12.66 15.45
N PHE A 18 -9.31 12.80 15.08
CA PHE A 18 -10.07 11.59 14.83
C PHE A 18 -9.23 10.81 13.84
N ALA A 19 -8.87 9.57 14.19
CA ALA A 19 -8.25 8.65 13.26
C ALA A 19 -9.28 8.39 12.15
N GLN A 20 -9.38 9.34 11.22
CA GLN A 20 -10.20 9.23 10.04
C GLN A 20 -9.61 8.09 9.24
N ALA A 21 -10.42 7.08 8.91
CA ALA A 21 -9.97 5.95 8.12
C ALA A 21 -9.25 6.49 6.89
N ALA A 22 -7.96 6.16 6.77
CA ALA A 22 -7.10 6.64 5.70
C ALA A 22 -6.80 5.46 4.79
N ILE A 23 -7.42 5.47 3.61
CA ILE A 23 -7.13 4.51 2.55
C ILE A 23 -5.90 5.04 1.80
N LYS A 24 -4.89 4.20 1.61
CA LYS A 24 -3.68 4.54 0.86
C LYS A 24 -3.67 3.78 -0.47
N ILE A 25 -3.49 4.50 -1.56
CA ILE A 25 -3.40 3.95 -2.91
C ILE A 25 -2.31 4.68 -3.69
N ALA A 26 -1.88 4.15 -4.82
CA ALA A 26 -1.07 4.88 -5.79
C ALA A 26 -1.96 5.67 -6.76
N PHE A 27 -1.41 6.69 -7.42
CA PHE A 27 -2.10 7.36 -8.51
C PHE A 27 -2.48 6.36 -9.63
N GLY A 28 -3.62 6.63 -10.27
CA GLY A 28 -4.18 5.76 -11.31
C GLY A 28 -4.87 4.50 -10.78
N GLU A 29 -5.00 4.34 -9.46
CA GLU A 29 -5.79 3.28 -8.84
C GLU A 29 -7.17 3.77 -8.40
N SER A 30 -8.07 2.83 -8.14
CA SER A 30 -9.34 3.06 -7.44
C SER A 30 -9.28 2.48 -6.03
N ILE A 31 -10.27 2.85 -5.21
CA ILE A 31 -10.54 2.17 -3.93
C ILE A 31 -11.54 1.03 -4.16
N ASN A 32 -11.63 0.10 -3.22
CA ASN A 32 -12.67 -0.92 -3.19
C ASN A 32 -13.35 -0.90 -1.82
N LEU A 33 -14.62 -0.50 -1.80
CA LEU A 33 -15.45 -0.43 -0.61
C LEU A 33 -16.48 -1.58 -0.53
N GLY A 34 -16.34 -2.60 -1.37
CA GLY A 34 -17.32 -3.68 -1.52
C GLY A 34 -18.54 -3.24 -2.33
N ASN A 35 -19.68 -3.89 -2.13
CA ASN A 35 -20.90 -3.59 -2.89
C ASN A 35 -21.64 -2.38 -2.30
N ILE A 36 -21.84 -1.35 -3.11
CA ILE A 36 -22.42 -0.07 -2.73
C ILE A 36 -23.77 0.14 -3.43
N PRO A 37 -24.88 0.22 -2.67
CA PRO A 37 -26.21 0.55 -3.20
C PRO A 37 -26.28 1.85 -4.01
N GLN A 38 -27.14 1.88 -5.04
CA GLN A 38 -27.30 3.03 -5.95
C GLN A 38 -27.87 4.29 -5.28
N ASN A 39 -28.44 4.19 -4.09
CA ASN A 39 -28.90 5.31 -3.27
C ASN A 39 -27.83 5.82 -2.30
N ILE A 40 -26.55 5.57 -2.57
CA ILE A 40 -25.45 6.16 -1.81
C ILE A 40 -24.64 7.03 -2.75
N SER A 41 -24.48 8.29 -2.36
CA SER A 41 -23.66 9.26 -3.08
C SER A 41 -22.41 9.60 -2.28
N PHE A 42 -21.28 9.76 -2.96
CA PHE A 42 -20.00 10.17 -2.38
C PHE A 42 -19.54 11.46 -3.02
N GLY A 43 -19.26 12.46 -2.19
CA GLY A 43 -18.53 13.66 -2.58
C GLY A 43 -17.04 13.47 -2.35
N ILE A 44 -16.24 13.48 -3.41
CA ILE A 44 -14.79 13.35 -3.37
C ILE A 44 -14.18 14.73 -3.64
N ASN A 45 -13.45 15.27 -2.67
CA ASN A 45 -12.86 16.61 -2.75
C ASN A 45 -11.34 16.54 -2.62
N SER A 46 -10.64 17.19 -3.55
CA SER A 46 -9.22 17.52 -3.43
C SER A 46 -9.05 19.04 -3.31
N LYS A 47 -7.81 19.53 -3.29
CA LYS A 47 -7.54 20.98 -3.27
C LYS A 47 -8.08 21.71 -4.51
N SER A 48 -8.06 21.06 -5.68
CA SER A 48 -8.43 21.67 -6.96
C SER A 48 -9.73 21.15 -7.55
N ASP A 49 -10.04 19.88 -7.28
CA ASP A 49 -11.07 19.14 -7.99
C ASP A 49 -12.14 18.62 -7.02
N LYS A 50 -13.40 18.64 -7.44
CA LYS A 50 -14.56 18.08 -6.73
C LYS A 50 -15.31 17.14 -7.64
N PHE A 51 -15.66 15.96 -7.12
CA PHE A 51 -16.37 14.92 -7.86
C PHE A 51 -17.55 14.41 -7.05
N LEU A 52 -18.58 13.97 -7.76
CA LEU A 52 -19.74 13.27 -7.22
C LEU A 52 -19.83 11.91 -7.90
N VAL A 53 -19.85 10.84 -7.12
CA VAL A 53 -20.03 9.47 -7.62
C VAL A 53 -21.14 8.78 -6.84
N VAL A 54 -21.81 7.83 -7.47
CA VAL A 54 -23.03 7.19 -6.96
C VAL A 54 -22.88 5.67 -7.02
N GLY A 55 -23.33 4.98 -5.97
CA GLY A 55 -23.30 3.53 -5.88
C GLY A 55 -21.92 2.95 -6.12
N ASN A 56 -21.86 1.82 -6.80
CA ASN A 56 -20.62 1.11 -7.13
C ASN A 56 -19.62 1.92 -7.98
N ASN A 57 -20.00 3.06 -8.56
CA ASN A 57 -19.07 3.90 -9.32
C ASN A 57 -17.93 4.44 -8.45
N ILE A 58 -18.07 4.48 -7.12
CA ILE A 58 -16.97 4.80 -6.21
C ILE A 58 -15.79 3.80 -6.33
N ASN A 59 -16.08 2.53 -6.62
CA ASN A 59 -15.06 1.49 -6.77
C ASN A 59 -14.35 1.54 -8.14
N GLU A 60 -14.96 2.24 -9.10
CA GLU A 60 -14.43 2.44 -10.46
C GLU A 60 -13.78 3.83 -10.62
N PHE A 61 -13.93 4.71 -9.63
CA PHE A 61 -13.35 6.05 -9.67
C PHE A 61 -11.82 5.99 -9.59
N ILE A 62 -11.16 6.44 -10.66
CA ILE A 62 -9.70 6.46 -10.78
C ILE A 62 -9.11 7.78 -10.26
N PHE A 63 -8.26 7.68 -9.25
CA PHE A 63 -7.55 8.82 -8.67
C PHE A 63 -6.33 9.21 -9.52
N LYS A 64 -6.54 10.07 -10.53
CA LYS A 64 -5.52 10.38 -11.55
C LYS A 64 -4.34 11.22 -11.07
N LYS A 65 -4.47 11.97 -9.97
CA LYS A 65 -3.43 12.88 -9.47
C LYS A 65 -3.05 12.48 -8.03
N PRO A 66 -1.77 12.59 -7.66
CA PRO A 66 -1.34 12.41 -6.28
C PRO A 66 -1.92 13.49 -5.36
N GLY A 67 -2.16 13.15 -4.11
CA GLY A 67 -2.62 14.08 -3.09
C GLY A 67 -3.62 13.49 -2.10
N LEU A 68 -4.11 14.37 -1.22
CA LEU A 68 -5.12 14.03 -0.24
C LEU A 68 -6.52 14.35 -0.78
N TYR A 69 -7.37 13.33 -0.77
CA TYR A 69 -8.78 13.43 -1.14
C TYR A 69 -9.65 13.19 0.08
N GLN A 70 -10.52 14.14 0.40
CA GLN A 70 -11.54 14.00 1.41
C GLN A 70 -12.81 13.45 0.77
N THR A 71 -13.25 12.28 1.23
CA THR A 71 -14.47 11.65 0.74
C THR A 71 -15.54 11.70 1.83
N LYS A 72 -16.72 12.21 1.45
CA LYS A 72 -17.89 12.32 2.32
C LYS A 72 -19.07 11.57 1.70
N VAL A 73 -19.77 10.78 2.50
CA VAL A 73 -21.06 10.19 2.14
C VAL A 73 -22.14 11.27 2.22
N LEU A 74 -22.93 11.45 1.16
CA LEU A 74 -23.86 12.58 0.99
C LEU A 74 -25.34 12.23 1.17
N GLU A 75 -25.73 10.95 1.22
CA GLU A 75 -27.13 10.57 1.41
C GLU A 75 -27.45 10.02 2.80
N THR A 76 -28.70 10.28 3.20
CA THR A 76 -29.07 10.83 4.51
C THR A 76 -30.27 10.08 5.09
N SER A 77 -30.17 8.77 5.27
CA SER A 77 -31.07 7.96 6.10
C SER A 77 -30.67 6.50 5.97
N LEU A 78 -30.56 5.79 7.09
CA LEU A 78 -30.11 4.40 7.25
C LEU A 78 -28.60 4.28 7.47
N THR A 79 -28.26 3.82 8.67
CA THR A 79 -27.03 3.08 8.95
C THR A 79 -26.95 1.94 7.94
N ILE A 80 -26.01 2.02 7.00
CA ILE A 80 -25.84 1.03 5.95
C ILE A 80 -24.87 -0.01 6.49
N ASP A 81 -25.41 -1.18 6.88
CA ASP A 81 -24.61 -2.39 6.94
C ASP A 81 -24.27 -2.75 5.51
N VAL A 82 -22.98 -2.64 5.18
CA VAL A 82 -22.44 -3.24 3.97
C VAL A 82 -22.12 -4.67 4.37
N ASP A 83 -22.80 -5.62 3.74
CA ASP A 83 -22.68 -7.04 4.07
C ASP A 83 -21.21 -7.45 4.26
N GLU A 84 -20.97 -8.14 5.38
CA GLU A 84 -19.71 -8.79 5.80
C GLU A 84 -18.47 -7.90 6.09
N HIS A 85 -18.49 -6.58 5.85
CA HIS A 85 -17.30 -5.73 6.04
C HIS A 85 -17.47 -4.49 6.95
N GLY A 86 -18.64 -4.34 7.58
CA GLY A 86 -18.89 -3.30 8.58
C GLY A 86 -19.33 -1.96 7.99
N LYS A 87 -19.52 -0.97 8.85
CA LYS A 87 -20.09 0.34 8.49
C LYS A 87 -19.04 1.21 7.78
N ILE A 88 -19.37 1.70 6.57
CA ILE A 88 -18.56 2.73 5.90
C ILE A 88 -18.63 4.01 6.73
N PRO A 89 -17.48 4.61 7.11
CA PRO A 89 -17.49 5.87 7.84
C PRO A 89 -18.08 6.99 6.98
N GLU A 90 -18.84 7.89 7.61
CA GLU A 90 -19.44 9.05 6.93
C GLU A 90 -18.40 9.91 6.20
N ASN A 91 -17.19 9.99 6.77
CA ASN A 91 -16.06 10.71 6.19
C ASN A 91 -14.80 9.85 6.26
N PHE A 92 -14.05 9.79 5.16
CA PHE A 92 -12.74 9.14 5.11
C PHE A 92 -11.77 9.89 4.19
N VAL A 93 -10.48 9.60 4.33
CA VAL A 93 -9.43 10.18 3.49
C VAL A 93 -8.87 9.11 2.57
N VAL A 94 -8.66 9.48 1.31
CA VAL A 94 -7.83 8.72 0.38
C VAL A 94 -6.53 9.48 0.18
N ASN A 95 -5.41 8.88 0.63
CA ASN A 95 -4.08 9.38 0.36
C ASN A 95 -3.54 8.70 -0.90
N VAL A 96 -3.38 9.49 -1.96
CA VAL A 96 -2.95 9.03 -3.28
C VAL A 96 -1.47 9.37 -3.43
N ASP A 97 -0.63 8.34 -3.40
CA ASP A 97 0.81 8.50 -3.51
C ASP A 97 1.24 8.76 -4.96
N ASP A 98 2.38 9.45 -5.10
CA ASP A 98 2.92 9.89 -6.38
C ASP A 98 3.62 8.80 -7.18
N SER A 99 3.80 7.63 -6.58
CA SER A 99 4.51 6.50 -7.15
C SER A 99 3.67 5.24 -7.08
N LYS A 100 3.73 4.48 -8.17
CA LYS A 100 3.16 3.15 -8.32
C LYS A 100 4.29 2.17 -8.58
N ILE A 101 4.30 1.08 -7.83
CA ILE A 101 5.26 -0.02 -8.00
C ILE A 101 4.47 -1.28 -8.29
N ILE A 102 4.85 -1.98 -9.35
CA ILE A 102 4.17 -3.20 -9.79
C ILE A 102 5.22 -4.30 -9.87
N PHE A 103 5.08 -5.32 -9.03
CA PHE A 103 5.98 -6.46 -9.04
C PHE A 103 5.51 -7.50 -10.07
N ASN A 104 6.42 -7.93 -10.95
CA ASN A 104 6.13 -8.97 -11.92
C ASN A 104 6.37 -10.36 -11.31
N GLN A 105 5.32 -10.99 -10.78
CA GLN A 105 5.39 -12.32 -10.19
C GLN A 105 6.07 -13.37 -11.08
N LYS A 106 5.89 -13.30 -12.41
CA LYS A 106 6.47 -14.28 -13.34
C LYS A 106 7.99 -14.14 -13.51
N SER A 107 8.57 -13.03 -13.05
CA SER A 107 10.01 -12.76 -13.16
C SER A 107 10.81 -13.22 -11.94
N ILE A 108 10.16 -13.74 -10.90
CA ILE A 108 10.84 -14.17 -9.67
C ILE A 108 11.88 -15.25 -9.97
N LYS A 109 13.12 -15.01 -9.56
CA LYS A 109 14.25 -15.94 -9.74
C LYS A 109 15.11 -15.97 -8.49
N PHE A 110 15.61 -17.15 -8.16
CA PHE A 110 16.58 -17.32 -7.08
C PHE A 110 17.95 -17.66 -7.67
N SER A 111 19.01 -17.11 -7.10
CA SER A 111 20.39 -17.45 -7.51
C SER A 111 20.74 -18.92 -7.25
N LYS A 112 20.05 -19.55 -6.29
CA LYS A 112 20.14 -20.97 -5.94
C LYS A 112 18.74 -21.44 -5.48
N PRO A 113 18.38 -22.72 -5.63
CA PRO A 113 17.13 -23.23 -5.12
C PRO A 113 17.05 -23.10 -3.59
N ILE A 114 15.88 -22.75 -3.08
CA ILE A 114 15.55 -22.90 -1.66
C ILE A 114 15.22 -24.38 -1.42
N ARG A 115 15.77 -24.97 -0.37
CA ARG A 115 15.56 -26.39 -0.03
C ARG A 115 15.12 -26.52 1.42
N LYS A 116 14.34 -27.57 1.69
CA LYS A 116 13.91 -27.92 3.04
C LYS A 116 15.10 -28.10 3.97
N ASN A 117 15.01 -27.55 5.18
CA ASN A 117 16.03 -27.61 6.23
C ASN A 117 17.40 -27.05 5.84
N GLN A 118 17.49 -26.21 4.80
CA GLN A 118 18.73 -25.54 4.42
C GLN A 118 18.65 -24.03 4.69
N GLU A 119 19.76 -23.48 5.16
CA GLU A 119 19.92 -22.04 5.33
C GLU A 119 19.86 -21.34 3.96
N THR A 120 19.08 -20.27 3.90
CA THR A 120 18.94 -19.44 2.68
C THR A 120 19.95 -18.31 2.59
N SER A 121 20.84 -18.19 3.58
CA SER A 121 21.91 -17.20 3.59
C SER A 121 22.78 -17.31 2.33
N GLY A 122 22.89 -16.20 1.59
CA GLY A 122 23.62 -16.13 0.32
C GLY A 122 22.78 -16.46 -0.92
N ILE A 123 21.50 -16.83 -0.76
CA ILE A 123 20.53 -16.87 -1.86
C ILE A 123 20.04 -15.43 -2.13
N ILE A 124 19.98 -15.07 -3.41
CA ILE A 124 19.49 -13.78 -3.89
C ILE A 124 18.17 -14.03 -4.63
N LEU A 125 17.10 -13.39 -4.19
CA LEU A 125 15.85 -13.27 -4.94
C LEU A 125 15.97 -12.07 -5.86
N SER A 126 15.76 -12.28 -7.17
CA SER A 126 15.63 -11.23 -8.16
C SER A 126 14.19 -11.18 -8.67
N ILE A 127 13.64 -9.98 -8.81
CA ILE A 127 12.29 -9.76 -9.33
C ILE A 127 12.27 -8.46 -10.13
N ASP A 128 11.59 -8.47 -11.27
CA ASP A 128 11.36 -7.29 -12.08
C ASP A 128 10.22 -6.48 -11.48
N VAL A 129 10.43 -5.17 -11.39
CA VAL A 129 9.43 -4.20 -10.96
C VAL A 129 9.28 -3.12 -12.02
N GLU A 130 8.05 -2.70 -12.25
CA GLU A 130 7.75 -1.47 -12.98
C GLU A 130 7.49 -0.36 -11.97
N ILE A 131 8.22 0.74 -12.11
CA ILE A 131 8.08 1.93 -11.28
C ILE A 131 7.54 3.05 -12.14
N ILE A 132 6.43 3.63 -11.73
CA ILE A 132 5.83 4.78 -12.38
C ILE A 132 5.73 5.90 -11.34
N ASN A 133 6.31 7.06 -11.61
CA ASN A 133 6.17 8.24 -10.76
C ASN A 133 5.54 9.39 -11.55
N PHE A 134 4.55 10.05 -10.95
CA PHE A 134 3.77 11.12 -11.58
C PHE A 134 4.64 12.29 -12.06
N GLU A 135 5.69 12.63 -11.32
CA GLU A 135 6.62 13.72 -11.64
C GLU A 135 7.94 13.22 -12.23
N ASN A 136 8.02 11.93 -12.60
CA ASN A 136 9.20 11.24 -13.08
C ASN A 136 10.45 11.41 -12.17
N LYS A 137 10.23 11.49 -10.85
CA LYS A 137 11.28 11.61 -9.84
C LYS A 137 11.79 10.24 -9.41
N MET A 138 12.95 10.24 -8.73
CA MET A 138 13.48 9.04 -8.08
C MET A 138 12.55 8.60 -6.94
N VAL A 139 12.13 7.35 -6.98
CA VAL A 139 11.29 6.72 -5.95
C VAL A 139 12.17 6.05 -4.91
N LYS A 140 11.89 6.30 -3.63
CA LYS A 140 12.55 5.60 -2.53
C LYS A 140 11.82 4.28 -2.28
N MET A 141 12.49 3.17 -2.52
CA MET A 141 11.95 1.83 -2.25
C MET A 141 11.81 1.60 -0.74
N SER A 142 10.83 0.79 -0.34
CA SER A 142 10.75 0.33 1.05
C SER A 142 11.99 -0.48 1.41
N THR A 143 12.57 -0.18 2.57
CA THR A 143 13.66 -0.96 3.16
C THR A 143 13.17 -1.87 4.27
N GLU A 144 11.84 -1.98 4.44
CA GLU A 144 11.26 -2.93 5.37
C GLU A 144 11.59 -4.35 4.95
N ILE A 145 11.67 -5.23 5.95
CA ILE A 145 11.92 -6.65 5.73
C ILE A 145 10.70 -7.24 5.03
N VAL A 146 10.93 -7.87 3.89
CA VAL A 146 9.91 -8.69 3.22
C VAL A 146 9.73 -9.94 4.06
N LYS A 147 8.53 -10.10 4.60
CA LYS A 147 8.15 -11.30 5.34
C LYS A 147 7.82 -12.41 4.34
N VAL A 148 8.17 -13.64 4.71
CA VAL A 148 7.83 -14.82 3.93
C VAL A 148 6.91 -15.69 4.75
N SER A 149 5.72 -15.93 4.22
CA SER A 149 4.74 -16.85 4.79
C SER A 149 4.88 -18.23 4.15
N GLY A 150 4.78 -19.28 4.96
CA GLY A 150 4.84 -20.67 4.56
C GLY A 150 4.97 -21.56 5.79
N ILE A 151 4.47 -22.79 5.74
CA ILE A 151 4.55 -23.71 6.89
C ILE A 151 6.02 -23.94 7.26
N GLY A 152 6.36 -23.69 8.51
CA GLY A 152 7.74 -23.83 9.01
C GLY A 152 8.75 -22.85 8.39
N SER A 153 8.30 -21.76 7.75
CA SER A 153 9.18 -20.75 7.20
C SER A 153 9.59 -19.72 8.25
N GLU A 154 10.89 -19.50 8.35
CA GLU A 154 11.51 -18.39 9.09
C GLU A 154 12.22 -17.44 8.12
N ILE A 155 11.95 -17.58 6.82
CA ILE A 155 12.65 -16.82 5.78
C ILE A 155 12.22 -15.35 5.86
N ILE A 156 13.21 -14.48 5.78
CA ILE A 156 13.01 -13.05 5.57
C ILE A 156 13.86 -12.60 4.39
N CYS A 157 13.47 -11.50 3.75
CA CYS A 157 14.26 -10.90 2.68
C CYS A 157 14.54 -9.42 2.94
N SER A 158 15.79 -9.02 2.70
CA SER A 158 16.24 -7.63 2.85
C SER A 158 16.62 -7.05 1.49
N LEU A 159 16.13 -5.84 1.19
CA LEU A 159 16.41 -5.17 -0.08
C LEU A 159 17.91 -4.87 -0.20
N ASN A 160 18.49 -5.18 -1.36
CA ASN A 160 19.85 -4.76 -1.68
C ASN A 160 19.92 -3.22 -1.69
N LYS A 161 20.86 -2.66 -0.90
CA LYS A 161 21.03 -1.21 -0.71
C LYS A 161 21.17 -0.41 -2.01
N LYS A 162 21.70 -1.04 -3.07
CA LYS A 162 21.83 -0.42 -4.40
C LYS A 162 20.48 -0.08 -5.05
N HIS A 163 19.39 -0.73 -4.63
CA HIS A 163 18.05 -0.54 -5.17
C HIS A 163 17.16 0.33 -4.27
N GLN A 164 17.72 1.03 -3.28
CA GLN A 164 16.92 1.88 -2.37
C GLN A 164 16.31 3.11 -3.05
N LYS A 165 16.86 3.53 -4.19
CA LYS A 165 16.35 4.63 -4.99
C LYS A 165 16.41 4.24 -6.46
N LEU A 166 15.27 4.30 -7.13
CA LEU A 166 15.14 3.92 -8.53
C LEU A 166 14.37 5.01 -9.28
N SER A 167 14.73 5.23 -10.55
CA SER A 167 13.95 6.08 -11.44
C SER A 167 12.68 5.36 -11.89
N SER A 168 11.74 6.06 -12.51
CA SER A 168 10.67 5.41 -13.27
C SER A 168 11.25 4.47 -14.34
N GLY A 169 10.51 3.43 -14.69
CA GLY A 169 10.90 2.38 -15.64
C GLY A 169 10.90 0.98 -15.04
N VAL A 170 11.37 0.02 -15.82
CA VAL A 170 11.48 -1.39 -15.42
C VAL A 170 12.87 -1.66 -14.86
N HIS A 171 12.94 -2.28 -13.68
CA HIS A 171 14.18 -2.63 -13.00
C HIS A 171 14.13 -4.05 -12.47
N THR A 172 15.23 -4.78 -12.57
CA THR A 172 15.41 -6.02 -11.79
C THR A 172 15.99 -5.66 -10.44
N ILE A 173 15.21 -5.84 -9.37
CA ILE A 173 15.66 -5.58 -8.00
C ILE A 173 16.03 -6.89 -7.31
N GLN A 174 16.89 -6.78 -6.32
CA GLN A 174 17.46 -7.92 -5.60
C GLN A 174 17.21 -7.82 -4.10
N TYR A 175 16.87 -8.97 -3.51
CA TYR A 175 16.73 -9.16 -2.08
C TYR A 175 17.66 -10.29 -1.61
N TYR A 176 18.26 -10.10 -0.44
CA TYR A 176 19.05 -11.13 0.23
C TYR A 176 18.19 -11.91 1.21
N LEU A 177 18.21 -13.22 1.10
CA LEU A 177 17.47 -14.13 1.97
C LEU A 177 18.30 -14.51 3.20
N SER A 178 17.58 -14.77 4.30
CA SER A 178 18.12 -15.40 5.51
C SER A 178 17.04 -16.21 6.21
N GLY A 179 17.44 -17.17 7.03
CA GLY A 179 16.53 -18.13 7.67
C GLY A 179 16.37 -19.39 6.83
N LYS A 180 15.37 -20.20 7.16
CA LYS A 180 15.16 -21.52 6.54
C LYS A 180 13.68 -21.85 6.48
N VAL A 181 13.37 -22.95 5.79
CA VAL A 181 12.03 -23.56 5.80
C VAL A 181 12.16 -25.00 6.30
N SER A 182 11.45 -25.35 7.37
CA SER A 182 11.57 -26.67 8.00
C SER A 182 10.63 -27.72 7.41
N GLU A 183 9.66 -27.31 6.59
CA GLU A 183 8.65 -28.17 5.98
C GLU A 183 8.56 -27.99 4.47
N ASN A 184 7.87 -28.93 3.81
CA ASN A 184 7.45 -28.71 2.44
C ASN A 184 6.39 -27.61 2.43
N ALA A 185 6.68 -26.49 1.77
CA ALA A 185 5.82 -25.32 1.83
C ALA A 185 5.74 -24.60 0.49
N TYR A 186 4.55 -24.06 0.19
CA TYR A 186 4.43 -22.93 -0.71
C TYR A 186 4.83 -21.67 0.05
N LEU A 187 5.69 -20.86 -0.57
CA LEU A 187 6.16 -19.61 0.04
C LEU A 187 5.42 -18.43 -0.59
N MET A 188 5.05 -17.45 0.22
CA MET A 188 4.47 -16.17 -0.20
C MET A 188 5.30 -15.03 0.36
N PHE A 189 5.71 -14.11 -0.51
CA PHE A 189 6.55 -12.97 -0.17
C PHE A 189 5.71 -11.70 -0.11
N ASP A 190 5.71 -11.03 1.04
CA ASP A 190 4.93 -9.81 1.28
C ASP A 190 5.78 -8.56 1.04
N PHE A 191 5.81 -8.09 -0.22
CA PHE A 191 6.57 -6.91 -0.61
C PHE A 191 5.88 -5.63 -0.15
N VAL A 192 6.60 -4.80 0.59
CA VAL A 192 6.08 -3.51 1.08
C VAL A 192 6.37 -2.41 0.06
N ASN A 193 5.34 -1.73 -0.41
CA ASN A 193 5.46 -0.54 -1.24
C ASN A 193 5.89 0.69 -0.41
N PRO A 194 6.44 1.75 -1.03
CA PRO A 194 6.79 2.99 -0.33
C PRO A 194 5.64 3.62 0.46
N ASN A 195 4.41 3.43 -0.02
CA ASN A 195 3.18 3.91 0.63
C ASN A 195 2.73 3.05 1.84
N GLY A 196 3.43 1.93 2.10
CA GLY A 196 3.13 0.97 3.16
C GLY A 196 2.09 -0.09 2.79
N THR A 197 1.55 -0.09 1.56
CA THR A 197 0.70 -1.18 1.07
C THR A 197 1.55 -2.42 0.81
N ILE A 198 0.93 -3.60 0.89
CA ILE A 198 1.61 -4.89 0.72
C ILE A 198 1.16 -5.51 -0.61
N GLN A 199 2.10 -5.98 -1.40
CA GLN A 199 1.87 -6.86 -2.55
C GLN A 199 2.43 -8.25 -2.24
N SER A 200 1.54 -9.21 -2.05
CA SER A 200 1.89 -10.60 -1.75
C SER A 200 2.08 -11.39 -3.03
N ILE A 201 3.21 -12.09 -3.15
CA ILE A 201 3.54 -12.92 -4.32
C ILE A 201 3.83 -14.34 -3.86
N SER A 202 2.99 -15.28 -4.28
CA SER A 202 3.18 -16.71 -4.02
C SER A 202 4.09 -17.36 -5.07
N LEU A 203 5.00 -18.22 -4.62
CA LEU A 203 5.66 -19.17 -5.50
C LEU A 203 4.65 -20.20 -6.01
N LEU A 204 4.74 -20.51 -7.30
CA LEU A 204 3.88 -21.51 -7.93
C LEU A 204 4.32 -22.94 -7.60
N GLU A 205 5.59 -23.12 -7.21
CA GLU A 205 6.17 -24.40 -6.86
C GLU A 205 6.44 -24.48 -5.35
N SER A 206 6.11 -25.62 -4.76
CA SER A 206 6.42 -25.91 -3.36
C SER A 206 7.91 -26.19 -3.19
N ILE A 207 8.50 -25.72 -2.09
CA ILE A 207 9.83 -26.13 -1.67
C ILE A 207 9.81 -27.59 -1.24
N LYS A 208 10.82 -28.33 -1.70
CA LYS A 208 11.07 -29.75 -1.41
C LYS A 208 12.57 -29.95 -1.11
N ASP A 209 12.96 -31.19 -0.87
CA ASP A 209 14.34 -31.61 -0.59
C ASP A 209 15.33 -31.26 -1.74
#